data_AF-A0A673IZ20-F1
#
_entry.id   AF-A0A673IZ20-F1
#
_cell.length_a   1.000
_cell.length_b   1.000
_cell.length_c   1.000
_cell.angle_alpha   90.00
_cell.angle_beta   90.00
_cell.angle_gamma   90.00
#
_symmetry.space_group_name_H-M   'P 1'
#
loop_
_entity.id
_entity.type
_entity.pdbx_description
1 polymer ?
#
loop_
_entity_poly.entity_id
_entity_poly.type
_entity_poly.pdbx_seq_one_letter_code
_entity_poly.pdbx_strand_id
1 'polypeptide(L)'
;MISRDEILKPIWYAFTALDLDRNGKVSKSQLKVLSHNLCTILRIPHNTSALEEHFKDDDEGPVSTQGYMPYLNMCILNKIQANFDFNELNKMCWTLSAPKHISGKHLLISGVDAFKVWCIFNYLSEDKYPLQIVIEELEYFLRKLFAAMGCSWNEGRFEDYKMHLTNKTKTWKHKVFKHEGLLQIIQPGNKSPTRMTNWGQAAFTETELDEMERIWQENKNRSHDAQ
;
A
#
# COMPACT_ATOMS: atom_id res chain seq x y z
N MET A 1 -9.42 -17.57 -5.11
CA MET A 1 -8.28 -17.32 -6.04
C MET A 1 -8.16 -15.83 -6.22
N ILE A 2 -6.95 -15.30 -6.18
CA ILE A 2 -6.69 -13.86 -6.40
C ILE A 2 -6.99 -13.54 -7.87
N SER A 3 -7.72 -12.45 -8.12
CA SER A 3 -8.12 -12.06 -9.47
C SER A 3 -6.94 -11.49 -10.25
N ARG A 4 -7.03 -11.49 -11.59
CA ARG A 4 -6.02 -10.86 -12.44
C ARG A 4 -5.90 -9.36 -12.17
N ASP A 5 -7.03 -8.71 -11.92
CA ASP A 5 -7.08 -7.27 -11.64
C ASP A 5 -6.41 -6.94 -10.30
N GLU A 6 -6.59 -7.78 -9.27
CA GLU A 6 -5.89 -7.64 -7.99
C GLU A 6 -4.36 -7.74 -8.12
N ILE A 7 -3.87 -8.58 -9.05
CA ILE A 7 -2.43 -8.71 -9.36
C ILE A 7 -1.91 -7.50 -10.13
N LEU A 8 -2.73 -6.94 -11.03
CA LEU A 8 -2.35 -5.81 -11.85
C LEU A 8 -2.19 -4.51 -11.05
N LYS A 9 -2.97 -4.30 -9.99
CA LYS A 9 -2.92 -3.08 -9.15
C LYS A 9 -1.51 -2.76 -8.61
N PRO A 10 -0.83 -3.65 -7.86
CA PRO A 10 0.52 -3.39 -7.37
C PRO A 10 1.54 -3.26 -8.51
N ILE A 11 1.39 -4.02 -9.60
CA ILE A 11 2.27 -3.94 -10.78
C ILE A 11 2.15 -2.57 -11.46
N TRP A 12 0.94 -2.02 -11.54
CA TRP A 12 0.71 -0.69 -12.11
C TRP A 12 1.43 0.39 -11.30
N TYR A 13 1.37 0.34 -9.97
CA TYR A 13 2.14 1.26 -9.13
C TYR A 13 3.65 1.14 -9.35
N ALA A 14 4.17 -0.09 -9.50
CA ALA A 14 5.58 -0.30 -9.82
C ALA A 14 5.95 0.32 -11.18
N PHE A 15 5.10 0.15 -12.20
CA PHE A 15 5.31 0.74 -13.52
C PHE A 15 5.30 2.27 -13.47
N THR A 16 4.31 2.88 -12.83
CA THR A 16 4.23 4.35 -12.71
C THR A 16 5.41 4.95 -11.95
N ALA A 17 6.02 4.20 -11.03
CA ALA A 17 7.21 4.62 -10.31
C ALA A 17 8.48 4.61 -11.19
N LEU A 18 8.52 3.74 -12.21
CA LEU A 18 9.59 3.65 -13.20
C LEU A 18 9.45 4.68 -14.32
N ASP A 19 8.24 5.18 -14.60
CA ASP A 19 7.97 6.27 -15.54
C ASP A 19 8.38 7.63 -14.93
N LEU A 20 9.70 7.89 -14.94
CA LEU A 20 10.30 9.07 -14.31
C LEU A 20 9.79 10.38 -14.92
N ASP A 21 9.57 10.40 -16.23
CA ASP A 21 9.15 11.57 -17.00
C ASP A 21 7.63 11.77 -16.98
N ARG A 22 6.87 10.79 -16.47
CA ARG A 22 5.41 10.74 -16.41
C ARG A 22 4.76 10.95 -17.78
N ASN A 23 5.40 10.39 -18.80
CA ASN A 23 4.95 10.44 -20.18
C ASN A 23 4.34 9.10 -20.63
N GLY A 24 4.15 8.17 -19.71
CA GLY A 24 3.66 6.82 -19.96
C GLY A 24 4.71 5.91 -20.58
N LYS A 25 6.01 6.23 -20.45
CA LYS A 25 7.10 5.42 -21.01
C LYS A 25 8.16 5.08 -19.97
N VAL A 26 8.70 3.87 -20.06
CA VAL A 26 9.71 3.33 -19.15
C VAL A 26 10.87 2.78 -19.98
N SER A 27 12.11 2.91 -19.49
CA SER A 27 13.26 2.35 -20.20
C SER A 27 13.17 0.82 -20.33
N LYS A 28 13.64 0.27 -21.46
CA LYS A 28 13.67 -1.18 -21.70
C LYS A 28 14.41 -1.92 -20.59
N SER A 29 15.53 -1.41 -20.12
CA SER A 29 16.33 -2.04 -19.06
C SER A 29 15.52 -2.18 -17.76
N GLN A 30 14.79 -1.13 -17.35
CA GLN A 30 13.91 -1.19 -16.17
C GLN A 30 12.75 -2.17 -16.35
N LEU A 31 12.14 -2.23 -17.53
CA LEU A 31 11.07 -3.20 -17.81
C LEU A 31 11.60 -4.63 -17.84
N LYS A 32 12.81 -4.86 -18.34
CA LYS A 32 13.46 -6.18 -18.29
C LYS A 32 13.69 -6.63 -16.86
N VAL A 33 14.20 -5.73 -16.00
CA VAL A 33 14.40 -6.01 -14.56
C VAL A 33 13.06 -6.28 -13.86
N LEU A 34 12.04 -5.45 -14.09
CA LEU A 34 10.71 -5.65 -13.52
C LEU A 34 10.10 -6.99 -13.98
N SER A 35 10.16 -7.28 -15.28
CA SER A 35 9.64 -8.54 -15.86
C SER A 35 10.34 -9.75 -15.27
N HIS A 36 11.66 -9.69 -15.12
CA HIS A 36 12.44 -10.75 -14.51
C HIS A 36 12.00 -11.00 -13.06
N ASN A 37 11.90 -9.93 -12.24
CA ASN A 37 11.47 -10.03 -10.86
C ASN A 37 10.04 -10.57 -10.72
N LEU A 38 9.13 -10.14 -11.60
CA LEU A 38 7.76 -10.66 -11.66
C LEU A 38 7.75 -12.16 -11.95
N CYS A 39 8.51 -12.62 -12.94
CA CYS A 39 8.61 -14.05 -13.22
C CYS A 39 9.11 -14.85 -12.01
N THR A 40 10.15 -14.36 -11.31
CA THR A 40 10.67 -15.01 -10.10
C THR A 40 9.61 -15.14 -9.02
N ILE A 41 8.95 -14.05 -8.64
CA ILE A 41 7.98 -14.02 -7.54
C ILE A 41 6.72 -14.82 -7.90
N LEU A 42 6.26 -14.70 -9.14
CA LEU A 42 5.08 -15.43 -9.63
C LEU A 42 5.38 -16.88 -10.00
N ARG A 43 6.63 -17.35 -9.80
CA ARG A 43 7.11 -18.71 -10.10
C ARG A 43 6.88 -19.11 -11.56
N ILE A 44 7.03 -18.14 -12.46
CA ILE A 44 6.90 -18.35 -13.90
C ILE A 44 8.29 -18.68 -14.46
N PRO A 45 8.43 -19.75 -15.25
CA PRO A 45 9.70 -20.07 -15.91
C PRO A 45 10.20 -18.88 -16.74
N HIS A 46 11.46 -18.48 -16.51
CA HIS A 46 12.06 -17.39 -17.25
C HIS A 46 12.15 -17.74 -18.74
N ASN A 47 11.57 -16.89 -19.58
CA ASN A 47 11.71 -16.97 -21.02
C ASN A 47 12.44 -15.70 -21.50
N THR A 48 13.77 -15.78 -21.52
CA THR A 48 14.66 -14.69 -21.97
C THR A 48 14.40 -14.35 -23.44
N SER A 49 14.11 -15.35 -24.27
CA SER A 49 13.87 -15.18 -25.71
C SER A 49 12.59 -14.40 -26.03
N ALA A 50 11.50 -14.61 -25.29
CA ALA A 50 10.22 -13.90 -25.54
C ALA A 50 10.28 -12.42 -25.17
N LEU A 51 11.04 -12.08 -24.13
CA LEU A 51 11.28 -10.69 -23.73
C LEU A 51 12.16 -9.98 -24.76
N GLU A 52 13.21 -10.66 -25.23
CA GLU A 52 14.09 -10.14 -26.27
C GLU A 52 13.33 -9.97 -27.58
N GLU A 53 12.58 -10.97 -28.03
CA GLU A 53 11.78 -10.93 -29.25
C GLU A 53 10.69 -9.85 -29.23
N HIS A 54 10.01 -9.65 -28.11
CA HIS A 54 9.01 -8.58 -27.99
C HIS A 54 9.61 -7.16 -27.99
N PHE A 55 10.92 -7.04 -27.74
CA PHE A 55 11.63 -5.75 -27.71
C PHE A 55 12.74 -5.65 -28.77
N LYS A 56 12.81 -6.57 -29.73
CA LYS A 56 13.90 -6.75 -30.70
C LYS A 56 13.97 -5.66 -31.78
N ASP A 57 12.83 -5.11 -32.19
CA ASP A 57 12.76 -4.31 -33.43
C ASP A 57 12.81 -2.79 -33.23
N ASP A 58 12.91 -2.30 -31.99
CA ASP A 58 12.66 -0.88 -31.69
C ASP A 58 13.73 -0.30 -30.75
N ASP A 59 15.01 -0.34 -31.14
CA ASP A 59 16.14 0.15 -30.32
C ASP A 59 16.13 1.67 -30.06
N GLU A 60 15.14 2.39 -30.57
CA GLU A 60 14.95 3.82 -30.36
C GLU A 60 13.99 4.12 -29.19
N GLY A 61 14.48 3.93 -27.97
CA GLY A 61 13.97 4.67 -26.81
C GLY A 61 12.98 3.95 -25.88
N PRO A 62 12.31 4.72 -24.98
CA PRO A 62 11.54 4.16 -23.88
C PRO A 62 10.20 3.56 -24.34
N VAL A 63 9.83 2.43 -23.73
CA VAL A 63 8.65 1.62 -24.07
C VAL A 63 7.42 2.19 -23.38
N SER A 64 6.34 2.40 -24.13
CA SER A 64 5.08 2.90 -23.58
C SER A 64 4.35 1.84 -22.73
N THR A 65 3.48 2.28 -21.82
CA THR A 65 2.56 1.39 -21.08
C THR A 65 1.77 0.48 -22.03
N GLN A 66 1.33 1.04 -23.17
CA GLN A 66 0.58 0.29 -24.19
C GLN A 66 1.43 -0.78 -24.89
N GLY A 67 2.74 -0.58 -25.01
CA GLY A 67 3.67 -1.59 -25.54
C GLY A 67 4.02 -2.67 -24.52
N TYR A 68 4.06 -2.35 -23.22
CA TYR A 68 4.37 -3.33 -22.18
C TYR A 68 3.18 -4.22 -21.79
N MET A 69 1.95 -3.69 -21.83
CA MET A 69 0.75 -4.42 -21.43
C MET A 69 0.50 -5.74 -22.21
N PRO A 70 0.68 -5.81 -23.55
CA PRO A 70 0.58 -7.05 -24.30
C PRO A 70 1.58 -8.11 -23.81
N TYR A 71 2.84 -7.71 -23.60
CA TYR A 71 3.87 -8.59 -23.03
C TYR A 71 3.48 -9.09 -21.64
N LEU A 72 3.10 -8.19 -20.74
CA LEU A 72 2.71 -8.51 -19.37
C LEU A 72 1.56 -9.52 -19.36
N ASN A 73 0.53 -9.31 -20.18
CA ASN A 73 -0.59 -10.23 -20.27
C ASN A 73 -0.17 -11.61 -20.81
N MET A 74 0.52 -11.64 -21.95
CA MET A 74 0.84 -12.89 -22.66
C MET A 74 1.91 -13.70 -21.95
N CYS A 75 2.98 -13.06 -21.48
CA CYS A 75 4.16 -13.72 -20.96
C CYS A 75 4.14 -13.92 -19.46
N ILE A 76 3.38 -13.12 -18.71
CA ILE A 76 3.34 -13.15 -17.25
C ILE A 76 1.94 -13.55 -16.76
N LEU A 77 0.93 -12.69 -16.92
CA LEU A 77 -0.39 -12.88 -16.27
C LEU A 77 -1.12 -14.16 -16.72
N ASN A 78 -0.98 -14.56 -17.99
CA ASN A 78 -1.55 -15.81 -18.50
C ASN A 78 -0.84 -17.08 -17.98
N LYS A 79 0.36 -16.94 -17.42
CA LYS A 79 1.18 -18.07 -16.95
C LYS A 79 1.21 -18.21 -15.43
N ILE A 80 0.54 -17.32 -14.71
CA ILE A 80 0.46 -17.36 -13.24
C ILE A 80 -0.21 -18.64 -12.79
N GLN A 81 0.44 -19.35 -11.87
CA GLN A 81 -0.12 -20.51 -11.17
C GLN A 81 -0.66 -20.08 -9.79
N ALA A 82 -1.47 -20.90 -9.14
CA ALA A 82 -2.09 -20.52 -7.85
C ALA A 82 -1.14 -20.54 -6.63
N ASN A 83 0.16 -20.84 -6.80
CA ASN A 83 1.10 -21.16 -5.73
C ASN A 83 2.11 -20.05 -5.38
N PHE A 84 1.87 -18.81 -5.81
CA PHE A 84 2.73 -17.66 -5.49
C PHE A 84 2.28 -16.92 -4.23
N ASP A 85 3.20 -16.21 -3.58
CA ASP A 85 2.89 -15.34 -2.44
C ASP A 85 2.56 -13.92 -2.92
N PHE A 86 1.29 -13.54 -2.81
CA PHE A 86 0.83 -12.19 -3.17
C PHE A 86 1.44 -11.09 -2.28
N ASN A 87 1.81 -11.41 -1.04
CA ASN A 87 2.48 -10.47 -0.16
C ASN A 87 3.92 -10.20 -0.64
N GLU A 88 4.63 -11.20 -1.18
CA GLU A 88 5.94 -10.99 -1.80
C GLU A 88 5.84 -10.11 -3.06
N LEU A 89 4.80 -10.32 -3.89
CA LEU A 89 4.51 -9.44 -5.03
C LEU A 89 4.30 -8.00 -4.56
N ASN A 90 3.43 -7.80 -3.56
CA ASN A 90 3.16 -6.48 -2.99
C ASN A 90 4.44 -5.83 -2.44
N LYS A 91 5.30 -6.57 -1.73
CA LYS A 91 6.58 -6.04 -1.20
C LYS A 91 7.53 -5.60 -2.32
N MET A 92 7.64 -6.37 -3.40
CA MET A 92 8.49 -6.03 -4.54
C MET A 92 7.99 -4.75 -5.21
N CYS A 93 6.68 -4.69 -5.52
CA CYS A 93 6.06 -3.50 -6.10
C CYS A 93 6.20 -2.28 -5.17
N TRP A 94 5.97 -2.46 -3.87
CA TRP A 94 6.14 -1.41 -2.87
C TRP A 94 7.56 -0.86 -2.82
N THR A 95 8.58 -1.70 -2.93
CA THR A 95 9.99 -1.26 -2.91
C THR A 95 10.31 -0.32 -4.08
N LEU A 96 9.64 -0.50 -5.22
CA LEU A 96 9.77 0.39 -6.39
C LEU A 96 8.95 1.68 -6.21
N SER A 97 7.74 1.58 -5.66
CA SER A 97 6.78 2.69 -5.59
C SER A 97 6.96 3.60 -4.37
N ALA A 98 7.28 3.06 -3.20
CA ALA A 98 7.36 3.80 -1.95
C ALA A 98 8.26 5.05 -2.03
N PRO A 99 9.49 4.99 -2.59
CA PRO A 99 10.38 6.15 -2.62
C PRO A 99 9.81 7.35 -3.40
N LYS A 100 8.81 7.13 -4.28
CA LYS A 100 8.18 8.19 -5.07
C LYS A 100 7.03 8.89 -4.35
N HIS A 101 6.46 8.25 -3.32
CA HIS A 101 5.23 8.71 -2.66
C HIS A 101 5.43 8.99 -1.16
N ILE A 102 6.46 8.41 -0.54
CA ILE A 102 6.81 8.55 0.86
C ILE A 102 8.05 9.44 0.94
N SER A 103 7.85 10.74 1.15
CA SER A 103 8.94 11.64 1.54
C SER A 103 9.28 11.36 3.00
N GLY A 104 10.42 10.71 3.24
CA GLY A 104 10.81 10.18 4.56
C GLY A 104 10.96 11.20 5.69
N LYS A 105 10.72 12.49 5.44
CA LYS A 105 10.90 13.55 6.44
C LYS A 105 9.74 13.75 7.41
N HIS A 106 8.55 13.20 7.15
CA HIS A 106 7.37 13.52 7.99
C HIS A 106 6.30 12.41 8.16
N LEU A 107 6.57 11.13 7.88
CA LEU A 107 5.54 10.12 8.12
C LEU A 107 5.33 9.87 9.62
N LEU A 108 4.08 9.94 10.06
CA LEU A 108 3.68 9.53 11.41
C LEU A 108 3.72 8.02 11.63
N ILE A 109 3.73 7.24 10.54
CA ILE A 109 3.62 5.79 10.59
C ILE A 109 4.93 5.15 10.15
N SER A 110 5.21 3.96 10.71
CA SER A 110 6.38 3.18 10.32
C SER A 110 6.33 2.78 8.86
N GLY A 111 7.48 2.47 8.24
CA GLY A 111 7.51 1.96 6.86
C GLY A 111 6.73 0.65 6.67
N VAL A 112 6.67 -0.19 7.72
CA VAL A 112 5.89 -1.44 7.74
C VAL A 112 4.39 -1.16 7.73
N ASP A 113 3.94 -0.17 8.51
CA ASP A 113 2.52 0.18 8.54
C ASP A 113 2.10 0.97 7.30
N ALA A 114 3.00 1.78 6.74
CA ALA A 114 2.79 2.42 5.44
C ALA A 114 2.58 1.38 4.32
N PHE A 115 3.35 0.28 4.35
CA PHE A 115 3.14 -0.84 3.44
C PHE A 115 1.75 -1.49 3.62
N LYS A 116 1.34 -1.76 4.86
CA LYS A 116 0.00 -2.33 5.14
C LYS A 116 -1.13 -1.42 4.66
N VAL A 117 -1.02 -0.11 4.94
CA VAL A 117 -1.98 0.89 4.48
C VAL A 117 -2.03 0.93 2.95
N TRP A 118 -0.88 0.85 2.28
CA TRP A 118 -0.82 0.75 0.83
C TRP A 118 -1.46 -0.54 0.27
N CYS A 119 -1.30 -1.69 0.94
CA CYS A 119 -2.01 -2.92 0.57
C CYS A 119 -3.53 -2.74 0.68
N ILE A 120 -4.02 -2.08 1.74
CA ILE A 120 -5.45 -1.77 1.90
C ILE A 120 -5.93 -0.82 0.80
N PHE A 121 -5.13 0.16 0.41
CA PHE A 121 -5.44 1.03 -0.73
C PHE A 121 -5.54 0.28 -2.05
N ASN A 122 -4.67 -0.70 -2.31
CA ASN A 122 -4.83 -1.58 -3.48
C ASN A 122 -6.15 -2.36 -3.42
N TYR A 123 -6.52 -2.86 -2.23
CA TYR A 123 -7.78 -3.57 -2.03
C TYR A 123 -9.01 -2.69 -2.29
N LEU A 124 -9.01 -1.45 -1.78
CA LEU A 124 -10.11 -0.50 -1.93
C LEU A 124 -10.12 0.25 -3.28
N SER A 125 -9.11 0.07 -4.13
CA SER A 125 -9.08 0.74 -5.43
C SER A 125 -10.00 0.03 -6.43
N GLU A 126 -10.70 0.81 -7.25
CA GLU A 126 -11.43 0.28 -8.41
C GLU A 126 -10.49 -0.35 -9.44
N ASP A 127 -11.02 -1.26 -10.26
CA ASP A 127 -10.29 -1.90 -11.37
C ASP A 127 -10.18 -0.99 -12.62
N LYS A 128 -10.11 0.33 -12.42
CA LYS A 128 -9.96 1.35 -13.48
C LYS A 128 -8.64 2.08 -13.32
N TYR A 129 -7.93 2.28 -14.43
CA TYR A 129 -6.63 2.94 -14.46
C TYR A 129 -6.75 4.38 -14.99
N PRO A 130 -6.14 5.40 -14.35
CA PRO A 130 -5.35 5.32 -13.12
C PRO A 130 -6.21 4.93 -11.91
N LEU A 131 -5.62 4.13 -11.00
CA LEU A 131 -6.30 3.57 -9.84
C LEU A 131 -6.93 4.68 -8.99
N GLN A 132 -8.20 4.48 -8.66
CA GLN A 132 -9.03 5.41 -7.91
C GLN A 132 -9.68 4.66 -6.76
N ILE A 133 -9.61 5.26 -5.56
CA ILE A 133 -10.33 4.78 -4.39
C ILE A 133 -11.59 5.63 -4.27
N VAL A 134 -12.72 4.98 -4.03
CA VAL A 134 -13.99 5.65 -3.76
C VAL A 134 -13.83 6.50 -2.50
N ILE A 135 -14.21 7.78 -2.56
CA ILE A 135 -13.95 8.74 -1.47
C ILE A 135 -14.61 8.29 -0.17
N GLU A 136 -15.80 7.71 -0.27
CA GLU A 136 -16.59 7.19 0.84
C GLU A 136 -15.91 5.98 1.51
N GLU A 137 -15.32 5.08 0.72
CA GLU A 137 -14.56 3.92 1.25
C GLU A 137 -13.27 4.38 1.92
N LEU A 138 -12.58 5.37 1.33
CA LEU A 138 -11.42 6.01 1.94
C LEU A 138 -11.78 6.68 3.26
N GLU A 139 -12.90 7.42 3.31
CA GLU A 139 -13.39 8.07 4.52
C GLU A 139 -13.65 7.05 5.63
N TYR A 140 -14.41 6.00 5.30
CA TYR A 140 -14.73 4.93 6.25
C TYR A 140 -13.47 4.28 6.81
N PHE A 141 -12.53 3.93 5.93
CA PHE A 141 -11.25 3.35 6.32
C PHE A 141 -10.46 4.28 7.25
N LEU A 142 -10.31 5.55 6.89
CA LEU A 142 -9.56 6.52 7.70
C LEU A 142 -10.23 6.74 9.05
N ARG A 143 -11.56 6.83 9.14
CA ARG A 143 -12.29 6.91 10.41
C ARG A 143 -11.98 5.71 11.31
N LYS A 144 -12.01 4.50 10.76
CA LYS A 144 -11.71 3.27 11.51
C LYS A 144 -10.24 3.21 11.95
N LEU A 145 -9.32 3.60 11.07
CA LEU A 145 -7.89 3.67 11.39
C LEU A 145 -7.62 4.67 12.52
N PHE A 146 -8.21 5.86 12.47
CA PHE A 146 -8.04 6.89 13.50
C PHE A 146 -8.62 6.46 14.83
N ALA A 147 -9.82 5.87 14.82
CA ALA A 147 -10.43 5.32 16.03
C ALA A 147 -9.56 4.24 16.67
N ALA A 148 -8.99 3.32 15.86
CA ALA A 148 -8.08 2.28 16.35
C ALA A 148 -6.77 2.85 16.92
N MET A 149 -6.30 3.99 16.40
CA MET A 149 -5.13 4.70 16.92
C MET A 149 -5.44 5.60 18.13
N GLY A 150 -6.71 5.70 18.57
CA GLY A 150 -7.12 6.61 19.63
C GLY A 150 -7.04 8.10 19.24
N CYS A 151 -7.04 8.38 17.93
CA CYS A 151 -6.99 9.74 17.38
C CYS A 151 -8.41 10.28 17.18
N SER A 152 -8.61 11.56 17.47
CA SER A 152 -9.87 12.25 17.17
C SER A 152 -10.03 12.47 15.67
N TRP A 153 -11.19 12.12 15.12
CA TRP A 153 -11.55 12.44 13.74
C TRP A 153 -11.89 13.93 13.59
N ASN A 154 -11.39 14.56 12.53
CA ASN A 154 -11.72 15.95 12.20
C ASN A 154 -12.53 16.00 10.91
N GLU A 155 -13.85 16.16 11.06
CA GLU A 155 -14.80 16.21 9.95
C GLU A 155 -14.48 17.33 8.96
N GLY A 156 -14.24 18.55 9.47
CA GLY A 156 -14.01 19.73 8.64
C GLY A 156 -12.77 19.60 7.75
N ARG A 157 -11.66 19.07 8.27
CA ARG A 157 -10.46 18.81 7.46
C ARG A 157 -10.70 17.78 6.36
N PHE A 158 -11.53 16.77 6.63
CA PHE A 158 -11.83 15.76 5.62
C PHE A 158 -12.79 16.30 4.55
N GLU A 159 -13.77 17.13 4.92
CA GLU A 159 -14.62 17.85 3.96
C GLU A 159 -13.82 18.80 3.07
N ASP A 160 -12.88 19.56 3.64
CA ASP A 160 -11.95 20.39 2.88
C ASP A 160 -11.13 19.55 1.88
N TYR A 161 -10.68 18.37 2.31
CA TYR A 161 -9.97 17.42 1.45
C TYR A 161 -10.84 16.90 0.30
N LYS A 162 -12.09 16.49 0.58
CA LYS A 162 -13.08 16.06 -0.41
C LYS A 162 -13.33 17.15 -1.45
N MET A 163 -13.59 18.38 -1.01
CA MET A 163 -13.77 19.55 -1.88
C MET A 163 -12.52 19.81 -2.75
N HIS A 164 -11.32 19.61 -2.21
CA HIS A 164 -10.08 19.79 -2.96
C HIS A 164 -9.78 18.65 -3.95
N LEU A 165 -10.41 17.48 -3.79
CA LEU A 165 -10.35 16.36 -4.75
C LEU A 165 -11.32 16.58 -5.91
N THR A 166 -12.54 17.04 -5.62
CA THR A 166 -13.59 17.30 -6.62
C THR A 166 -13.29 18.52 -7.49
N ASN A 167 -12.64 19.55 -6.95
CA ASN A 167 -12.37 20.82 -7.67
C ASN A 167 -11.14 20.80 -8.60
N LYS A 168 -10.30 19.76 -8.60
CA LYS A 168 -9.02 19.75 -9.37
C LYS A 168 -8.75 18.43 -10.11
N THR A 169 -9.52 18.16 -11.15
CA THR A 169 -9.16 17.21 -12.22
C THR A 169 -8.61 17.92 -13.45
N LYS A 170 -7.51 18.68 -13.32
CA LYS A 170 -6.68 19.05 -14.49
C LYS A 170 -5.21 19.09 -14.08
N THR A 171 -4.45 18.11 -14.57
CA THR A 171 -2.98 17.92 -14.50
C THR A 171 -2.39 17.22 -13.25
N TRP A 172 -1.58 16.21 -13.56
CA TRP A 172 -0.88 15.29 -12.66
C TRP A 172 0.25 15.94 -11.84
N LYS A 173 0.78 17.09 -12.29
CA LYS A 173 1.83 17.84 -11.56
C LYS A 173 1.34 18.34 -10.18
N HIS A 174 0.04 18.57 -10.02
CA HIS A 174 -0.55 19.02 -8.75
C HIS A 174 -0.77 17.89 -7.73
N LYS A 175 -0.90 16.63 -8.16
CA LYS A 175 -1.15 15.48 -7.27
C LYS A 175 0.06 15.15 -6.41
N VAL A 176 1.27 15.44 -6.89
CA VAL A 176 2.52 15.09 -6.19
C VAL A 176 2.93 16.10 -5.13
N PHE A 177 2.69 17.39 -5.37
CA PHE A 177 2.84 18.41 -4.32
C PHE A 177 1.86 18.18 -3.15
N LYS A 178 0.71 17.54 -3.43
CA LYS A 178 -0.36 17.26 -2.45
C LYS A 178 -0.03 16.11 -1.49
N HIS A 179 0.89 15.21 -1.84
CA HIS A 179 1.32 14.13 -0.93
C HIS A 179 2.27 14.64 0.18
N GLU A 180 2.96 15.77 -0.01
CA GLU A 180 3.64 16.48 1.10
C GLU A 180 2.65 17.13 2.08
N GLY A 181 1.43 17.47 1.64
CA GLY A 181 0.37 18.03 2.49
C GLY A 181 -0.27 17.04 3.45
N LEU A 182 -0.30 15.73 3.11
CA LEU A 182 -0.73 14.66 4.02
C LEU A 182 0.13 14.63 5.30
N LEU A 183 1.37 15.09 5.19
CA LEU A 183 2.33 15.17 6.28
C LEU A 183 2.13 16.40 7.17
N GLN A 184 1.32 17.38 6.77
CA GLN A 184 0.97 18.57 7.56
C GLN A 184 -0.37 18.41 8.33
N ILE A 185 -1.18 17.40 8.00
CA ILE A 185 -2.40 17.05 8.74
C ILE A 185 -2.05 16.46 10.12
N ILE A 186 -0.82 15.99 10.23
CA ILE A 186 -0.13 15.44 11.38
C ILE A 186 0.18 16.57 12.36
N GLN A 187 -0.47 16.57 13.52
CA GLN A 187 -0.01 17.36 14.68
C GLN A 187 0.52 16.38 15.74
N PRO A 188 1.64 16.69 16.41
CA PRO A 188 2.05 15.90 17.57
C PRO A 188 0.94 15.95 18.62
N GLY A 189 0.48 14.77 19.05
CA GLY A 189 -0.55 14.67 20.09
C GLY A 189 -0.02 15.13 21.45
N ASN A 190 -0.90 15.70 22.28
CA ASN A 190 -0.60 16.26 23.61
C ASN A 190 -0.23 15.23 24.70
N LYS A 191 0.28 14.04 24.36
CA LYS A 191 0.69 13.04 25.35
C LYS A 191 2.20 13.07 25.54
N SER A 192 2.62 13.29 26.79
CA SER A 192 4.01 13.21 27.24
C SER A 192 4.65 11.85 26.89
N PRO A 193 5.98 11.79 26.72
CA PRO A 193 6.66 10.62 26.17
C PRO A 193 6.52 9.44 27.14
N THR A 194 5.66 8.48 26.77
CA THR A 194 5.49 7.24 27.50
C THR A 194 6.61 6.27 27.11
N ARG A 195 7.38 5.83 28.11
CA ARG A 195 8.50 4.90 27.93
C ARG A 195 7.97 3.55 27.46
N MET A 196 8.50 3.06 26.34
CA MET A 196 8.30 1.71 25.83
C MET A 196 8.73 0.67 26.86
N THR A 197 7.85 -0.30 27.14
CA THR A 197 8.27 -1.64 27.53
C THR A 197 7.69 -2.66 26.53
N ASN A 198 8.50 -3.68 26.32
CA ASN A 198 8.68 -4.64 25.23
C ASN A 198 7.49 -5.50 24.70
N TRP A 199 6.22 -5.09 24.75
CA TRP A 199 5.11 -5.91 24.20
C TRP A 199 3.92 -5.17 23.54
N GLY A 200 4.14 -4.11 22.76
CA GLY A 200 3.14 -3.57 21.80
C GLY A 200 1.95 -2.78 22.39
N GLN A 201 1.17 -2.14 21.49
CA GLN A 201 0.10 -1.17 21.80
C GLN A 201 -1.18 -1.79 22.39
N ALA A 202 -1.14 -2.21 23.64
CA ALA A 202 -2.33 -2.28 24.51
C ALA A 202 -1.84 -2.29 25.97
N ALA A 203 -1.59 -1.11 26.54
CA ALA A 203 -1.22 -1.00 27.94
C ALA A 203 -2.48 -0.65 28.75
N PHE A 204 -2.98 -1.63 29.50
CA PHE A 204 -3.94 -1.40 30.59
C PHE A 204 -3.34 -0.42 31.60
N THR A 205 -4.18 0.42 32.21
CA THR A 205 -3.78 1.22 33.38
C THR A 205 -3.51 0.30 34.57
N GLU A 206 -2.70 0.76 35.53
CA GLU A 206 -2.36 0.00 36.75
C GLU A 206 -3.63 -0.40 37.52
N THR A 207 -4.61 0.50 37.58
CA THR A 207 -5.96 0.25 38.10
C THR A 207 -6.76 -0.82 37.36
N GLU A 208 -6.60 -0.95 36.03
CA GLU A 208 -7.27 -1.99 35.24
C GLU A 208 -6.59 -3.35 35.42
N LEU A 209 -5.27 -3.37 35.64
CA LEU A 209 -4.52 -4.58 35.96
C LEU A 209 -4.90 -5.13 37.34
N ASP A 210 -4.97 -4.27 38.35
CA ASP A 210 -5.38 -4.67 39.71
C ASP A 210 -6.80 -5.27 39.73
N GLU A 211 -7.71 -4.68 38.97
CA GLU A 211 -9.09 -5.17 38.86
C GLU A 211 -9.18 -6.50 38.09
N MET A 212 -8.39 -6.67 37.02
CA MET A 212 -8.31 -7.93 36.29
C MET A 212 -7.68 -9.05 37.13
N GLU A 213 -6.66 -8.75 37.94
CA GLU A 213 -6.06 -9.69 38.87
C GLU A 213 -7.06 -10.14 39.95
N ARG A 214 -7.82 -9.18 40.52
CA ARG A 214 -8.90 -9.48 41.48
C ARG A 214 -9.96 -10.42 40.89
N ILE A 215 -10.46 -10.12 39.68
CA ILE A 215 -11.47 -10.93 38.98
C ILE A 215 -10.94 -12.33 38.68
N TRP A 216 -9.66 -12.45 38.29
CA TRP A 216 -9.05 -13.75 38.03
C TRP A 216 -8.93 -14.60 39.30
N GLN A 217 -8.51 -14.00 40.42
CA GLN A 217 -8.41 -14.73 41.69
C GLN A 217 -9.77 -15.19 42.22
N GLU A 218 -10.80 -14.35 42.11
CA GLU A 218 -12.19 -14.72 42.49
C GLU A 218 -12.73 -15.89 41.66
N ASN A 219 -12.48 -15.91 40.35
CA ASN A 219 -12.93 -16.98 39.46
C ASN A 219 -12.16 -18.29 39.67
N LYS A 220 -10.85 -18.20 39.97
CA LYS A 220 -10.03 -19.37 40.26
C LYS A 220 -10.49 -20.08 41.54
N ASN A 221 -10.83 -19.32 42.58
CA ASN A 221 -11.32 -19.89 43.84
C ASN A 221 -12.71 -20.51 43.69
N ARG A 222 -13.62 -19.90 42.93
CA ARG A 222 -14.94 -20.50 42.59
C ARG A 222 -14.85 -21.80 41.80
N SER A 223 -13.79 -21.97 41.01
CA SER A 223 -13.57 -23.18 40.21
C SER A 223 -13.08 -24.37 41.06
N HIS A 224 -12.44 -24.09 42.20
CA HIS A 224 -11.94 -25.11 43.12
C HIS A 224 -12.99 -25.59 44.13
N ASP A 225 -14.01 -24.78 44.43
CA ASP A 225 -15.10 -25.16 45.34
C ASP A 225 -16.24 -25.95 44.66
N ALA A 226 -16.19 -26.09 43.32
CA ALA A 226 -17.21 -26.75 42.50
C ALA A 226 -16.82 -28.17 42.03
N GLN A 227 -15.77 -28.76 42.64
CA GLN A 227 -15.30 -30.14 42.38
C GLN A 227 -15.29 -31.00 43.63
#